data_AF-A0A6L3N5J5-F1
#
_entry.id   AF-A0A6L3N5J5-F1
#
_cell.length_a   1.000
_cell.length_b   1.000
_cell.length_c   1.000
_cell.angle_alpha   90.00
_cell.angle_beta   90.00
_cell.angle_gamma   90.00
#
_symmetry.space_group_name_H-M   'P 1'
#
loop_
_entity.id
_entity.type
_entity.pdbx_description
1 polymer ?
#
loop_
_entity_poly.entity_id
_entity_poly.type
_entity_poly.pdbx_seq_one_letter_code
_entity_poly.pdbx_strand_id
1 'polypeptide(L)'
;MTVARARARENANAEDAALWRWFAALLDERRIRWCHSGRGWLVSVDHRHVATGTQFDQAMRIAKENVESSGTRRLDATSKSDRSRRKIHLVK
;
A
#
# COMPACT_ATOMS: atom_id res chain seq x y z
N MET A 1 -23.25 -14.83 -24.00
CA MET A 1 -22.60 -13.95 -22.99
C MET A 1 -22.21 -12.65 -23.67
N THR A 2 -22.65 -11.50 -23.16
CA THR A 2 -22.34 -10.20 -23.78
C THR A 2 -20.86 -9.84 -23.54
N VAL A 3 -20.19 -9.31 -24.56
CA VAL A 3 -18.75 -8.95 -24.52
C VAL A 3 -18.41 -8.06 -23.31
N ALA A 4 -19.31 -7.17 -22.91
CA ALA A 4 -19.14 -6.30 -21.74
C ALA A 4 -19.03 -7.09 -20.41
N ARG A 5 -19.80 -8.17 -20.25
CA ARG A 5 -19.73 -9.03 -19.05
C ARG A 5 -18.46 -9.87 -19.01
N ALA A 6 -17.93 -10.28 -20.17
CA ALA A 6 -16.66 -11.00 -20.25
C ALA A 6 -15.49 -10.09 -19.84
N ARG A 7 -15.42 -8.88 -20.40
CA ARG A 7 -14.41 -7.88 -20.04
C ARG A 7 -14.45 -7.49 -18.57
N ALA A 8 -15.64 -7.32 -17.98
CA ALA A 8 -15.78 -7.03 -16.56
C ALA A 8 -15.20 -8.14 -15.67
N ARG A 9 -15.37 -9.41 -16.07
CA ARG A 9 -14.81 -10.56 -15.35
C ARG A 9 -13.30 -10.66 -15.51
N GLU A 10 -12.78 -10.42 -16.71
CA GLU A 10 -11.34 -10.41 -16.98
C GLU A 10 -10.63 -9.33 -16.16
N ASN A 11 -11.22 -8.12 -16.08
CA ASN A 11 -10.67 -7.05 -15.27
C ASN A 11 -10.68 -7.40 -13.78
N ALA A 12 -11.79 -7.91 -13.25
CA ALA A 12 -11.87 -8.33 -11.85
C ALA A 12 -10.82 -9.41 -11.52
N ASN A 13 -10.68 -10.41 -12.39
CA ASN A 13 -9.64 -11.44 -12.23
C ASN A 13 -8.23 -10.86 -12.27
N ALA A 14 -7.97 -9.89 -13.15
CA ALA A 14 -6.66 -9.24 -13.24
C ALA A 14 -6.33 -8.43 -11.98
N GLU A 15 -7.30 -7.71 -11.44
CA GLU A 15 -7.19 -6.96 -10.19
C GLU A 15 -6.93 -7.87 -8.99
N ASP A 16 -7.70 -8.95 -8.86
CA ASP A 16 -7.51 -9.94 -7.80
C ASP A 16 -6.15 -10.62 -7.92
N ALA A 17 -5.73 -11.00 -9.13
CA ALA A 17 -4.41 -11.59 -9.36
C ALA A 17 -3.28 -10.61 -8.98
N ALA A 18 -3.45 -9.31 -9.23
CA ALA A 18 -2.47 -8.30 -8.82
C ALA A 18 -2.44 -8.13 -7.30
N LEU A 19 -3.58 -8.19 -6.62
CA LEU A 19 -3.66 -8.18 -5.15
C LEU A 19 -2.94 -9.38 -4.55
N TRP A 20 -3.18 -10.58 -5.08
CA TRP A 20 -2.54 -11.80 -4.58
C TRP A 20 -1.04 -11.83 -4.81
N ARG A 21 -0.55 -11.34 -5.95
CA ARG A 21 0.90 -11.21 -6.20
C ARG A 21 1.56 -10.27 -5.20
N TRP A 22 0.93 -9.13 -4.91
CA TRP A 22 1.41 -8.19 -3.90
C TRP A 22 1.42 -8.80 -2.50
N PHE A 23 0.35 -9.51 -2.13
CA PHE A 23 0.27 -10.21 -0.84
C PHE A 23 1.35 -11.28 -0.71
N ALA A 24 1.54 -12.11 -1.73
CA ALA A 24 2.55 -13.19 -1.73
C ALA A 24 3.97 -12.63 -1.53
N ALA A 25 4.33 -11.56 -2.23
CA ALA A 25 5.63 -10.91 -2.06
C ALA A 25 5.86 -10.44 -0.61
N LEU A 26 4.86 -9.80 0.01
CA LEU A 26 4.98 -9.35 1.40
C LEU A 26 4.99 -10.51 2.41
N LEU A 27 4.31 -11.61 2.08
CA LEU A 27 4.28 -12.82 2.90
C LEU A 27 5.65 -13.50 2.89
N ASP A 28 6.25 -13.67 1.71
CA ASP A 28 7.58 -14.26 1.53
C ASP A 28 8.65 -13.44 2.27
N GLU A 29 8.54 -12.12 2.24
CA GLU A 29 9.42 -11.20 2.98
C GLU A 29 9.06 -11.09 4.48
N ARG A 30 7.98 -11.74 4.94
CA ARG A 30 7.46 -11.68 6.32
C ARG A 30 7.13 -10.26 6.81
N ARG A 31 6.84 -9.35 5.89
CA ARG A 31 6.58 -7.93 6.15
C ARG A 31 5.12 -7.64 6.50
N ILE A 32 4.21 -8.53 6.13
CA ILE A 32 2.79 -8.39 6.40
C ILE A 32 2.36 -9.18 7.65
N ARG A 33 1.49 -8.58 8.45
CA ARG A 33 0.77 -9.21 9.55
C ARG A 33 -0.69 -8.88 9.44
N TRP A 34 -1.54 -9.87 9.71
CA TRP A 34 -2.97 -9.71 9.76
C TRP A 34 -3.53 -10.34 11.03
N CYS A 35 -4.51 -9.69 11.64
CA CYS A 35 -5.24 -10.26 12.77
C CYS A 35 -6.72 -9.95 12.66
N HIS A 36 -7.54 -10.93 13.02
CA HIS A 36 -8.97 -10.73 13.19
C HIS A 36 -9.22 -10.26 14.63
N SER A 37 -9.69 -9.03 14.76
CA SER A 37 -10.22 -8.49 16.02
C SER A 37 -11.72 -8.68 16.06
N GLY A 38 -12.33 -8.58 17.23
CA GLY A 38 -13.80 -8.57 17.36
C GLY A 38 -14.51 -7.44 16.60
N ARG A 39 -13.77 -6.48 16.02
CA ARG A 39 -14.30 -5.38 15.19
C ARG A 39 -13.95 -5.53 13.69
N GLY A 40 -13.27 -6.60 13.31
CA GLY A 40 -12.87 -6.87 11.92
C GLY A 40 -11.38 -7.16 11.76
N TRP A 41 -10.93 -7.18 10.51
CA TRP A 41 -9.57 -7.51 10.09
C TRP A 41 -8.66 -6.28 10.14
N LEU A 42 -7.58 -6.41 10.87
CA LEU A 42 -6.50 -5.42 10.97
C LEU A 42 -5.33 -5.92 10.14
N VAL A 43 -4.83 -5.08 9.23
CA VAL A 43 -3.68 -5.38 8.38
C VAL A 43 -2.55 -4.41 8.69
N SER A 44 -1.36 -4.95 8.91
CA SER A 44 -0.14 -4.18 9.14
C SER A 44 0.94 -4.64 8.17
N VAL A 45 1.67 -3.68 7.58
CA VAL A 45 2.80 -3.92 6.68
C VAL A 45 3.98 -3.12 7.20
N ASP A 46 5.18 -3.71 7.26
CA ASP A 46 6.39 -3.07 7.79
C ASP A 46 6.22 -2.52 9.22
N HIS A 47 5.54 -3.30 10.06
CA HIS A 47 5.18 -2.91 11.44
C HIS A 47 4.25 -1.69 11.55
N ARG A 48 3.73 -1.18 10.43
CA ARG A 48 2.78 -0.08 10.39
C ARG A 48 1.37 -0.62 10.13
N HIS A 49 0.42 -0.20 10.95
CA HIS A 49 -0.99 -0.44 10.66
C HIS A 49 -1.39 0.32 9.39
N VAL A 50 -1.91 -0.39 8.40
CA VAL A 50 -2.25 0.18 7.08
C VAL A 50 -3.73 0.10 6.77
N ALA A 51 -4.49 -0.84 7.33
CA ALA A 51 -5.92 -0.93 7.07
C ALA A 51 -6.69 -1.65 8.16
N THR A 52 -7.95 -1.26 8.33
CA THR A 52 -8.96 -2.02 9.06
C THR A 52 -10.16 -2.22 8.13
N GLY A 53 -10.68 -3.44 8.03
CA GLY A 53 -11.87 -3.74 7.24
C GLY A 53 -12.75 -4.78 7.94
N THR A 54 -14.04 -4.78 7.62
CA THR A 54 -14.96 -5.79 8.18
C THR A 54 -14.71 -7.16 7.57
N GLN A 55 -14.30 -7.20 6.30
CA GLN A 55 -13.92 -8.40 5.57
C GLN A 55 -12.43 -8.40 5.23
N PHE A 56 -11.84 -9.59 5.15
CA PHE A 56 -10.42 -9.76 4.87
C PHE A 56 -10.02 -9.17 3.51
N ASP A 57 -10.74 -9.52 2.45
CA ASP A 57 -10.46 -9.04 1.08
C ASP A 57 -10.53 -7.51 0.99
N GLN A 58 -11.56 -6.92 1.60
CA GLN A 58 -11.70 -5.48 1.69
C GLN A 58 -10.51 -4.84 2.42
N ALA A 59 -10.11 -5.39 3.57
CA ALA A 59 -8.97 -4.90 4.32
C ALA A 59 -7.66 -5.00 3.51
N MET A 60 -7.50 -6.06 2.71
CA MET A 60 -6.33 -6.23 1.84
C MET A 60 -6.28 -5.24 0.68
N ARG A 61 -7.41 -4.95 0.02
CA ARG A 61 -7.46 -3.92 -1.03
C ARG A 61 -7.11 -2.53 -0.47
N ILE A 62 -7.70 -2.17 0.67
CA ILE A 62 -7.41 -0.89 1.35
C ILE A 62 -5.94 -0.84 1.78
N ALA A 63 -5.39 -1.94 2.30
CA ALA A 63 -3.99 -2.02 2.69
C ALA A 63 -3.04 -1.76 1.52
N LYS A 64 -3.31 -2.39 0.37
CA LYS A 64 -2.52 -2.20 -0.86
C LYS A 64 -2.53 -0.74 -1.30
N GLU A 65 -3.71 -0.13 -1.41
CA GLU A 65 -3.87 1.28 -1.81
C GLU A 65 -3.15 2.23 -0.85
N ASN A 66 -3.22 1.97 0.46
CA ASN A 66 -2.54 2.78 1.47
C ASN A 66 -1.01 2.63 1.45
N VAL A 67 -0.50 1.45 1.12
CA VAL A 67 0.94 1.21 0.95
C VAL A 67 1.46 1.92 -0.30
N GLU A 68 0.76 1.80 -1.43
CA GLU A 68 1.11 2.48 -2.68
C GLU A 68 1.09 4.01 -2.50
N SER A 69 0.05 4.55 -1.86
CA SER A 69 -0.07 5.98 -1.55
C SER A 69 1.00 6.49 -0.58
N SER A 70 1.44 5.65 0.36
CA SER A 70 2.50 5.98 1.33
C SER A 70 3.89 5.96 0.70
N GLY A 71 4.13 5.07 -0.28
CA GLY A 71 5.35 5.05 -1.08
C GLY A 71 5.54 6.35 -1.86
N THR A 72 4.46 6.86 -2.48
CA THR A 72 4.48 8.13 -3.21
C THR A 72 4.79 9.33 -2.31
N ARG A 73 4.21 9.39 -1.10
CA ARG A 73 4.49 10.49 -0.15
C ARG A 73 5.93 10.53 0.36
N ARG A 74 6.62 9.39 0.43
CA ARG A 74 8.03 9.35 0.87
C ARG A 74 8.98 9.91 -0.18
N LEU A 75 8.68 9.73 -1.47
CA LEU A 75 9.49 10.31 -2.55
C LEU A 75 9.36 11.84 -2.59
N ASP A 76 8.15 12.38 -2.36
CA ASP A 76 7.93 13.83 -2.31
C ASP A 76 8.53 14.52 -1.06
N ALA A 77 8.54 13.85 0.09
CA ALA A 77 9.05 14.43 1.34
C ALA A 77 10.58 14.62 1.34
N THR A 78 11.33 13.74 0.68
CA THR A 78 12.80 13.85 0.59
C THR A 78 13.23 15.02 -0.30
N SER A 79 12.42 15.42 -1.29
CA SER A 79 12.82 16.45 -2.26
C SER A 79 12.82 17.89 -1.72
N LYS A 80 12.23 18.16 -0.55
CA LYS A 80 12.16 19.53 0.03
C LYS A 80 13.26 19.85 1.05
N SER A 81 14.00 18.87 1.58
CA SER A 81 14.96 19.14 2.67
C SER A 81 16.36 19.61 2.22
N ASP A 82 16.67 19.55 0.92
CA ASP A 82 18.03 19.80 0.40
C ASP A 82 18.29 21.23 -0.13
N ARG A 83 17.42 22.21 0.16
CA ARG A 83 17.64 23.63 -0.25
C ARG A 83 18.07 24.58 0.87
N SER A 84 18.16 24.13 2.12
CA SER A 84 18.41 25.03 3.26
C SER A 84 19.75 24.76 3.97
N ARG A 85 20.85 24.56 3.21
CA ARG A 85 22.19 24.34 3.79
C ARG A 85 23.35 25.03 3.08
N ARG A 86 23.12 26.07 2.28
CA ARG A 86 24.22 26.87 1.72
C ARG A 86 24.01 28.37 1.97
N LYS A 87 24.57 28.85 3.08
CA LYS A 87 25.21 30.16 3.24
C LYS A 87 25.84 30.24 4.64
N ILE A 88 27.04 29.68 4.75
CA ILE A 88 27.98 30.03 5.81
C ILE A 88 29.28 30.44 5.10
N HIS A 89 29.90 31.50 5.61
CA HIS A 89 31.06 32.29 5.12
C HIS A 89 30.67 33.52 4.28
N LEU A 90 31.18 34.74 4.56
CA LEU A 90 32.47 35.10 5.16
C LEU A 90 32.38 36.55 5.71
N VAL A 91 32.80 36.79 6.96
CA VAL A 91 33.19 38.13 7.43
C VAL A 91 34.60 37.99 7.99
N LYS A 92 35.53 38.75 7.41
CA LYS A 92 36.80 39.10 8.01
C LYS A 92 37.17 40.50 7.56
#